data_AF-A0A7S2UMM3-F1
#
_entry.id   AF-A0A7S2UMM3-F1
#
_cell.length_a   1.000
_cell.length_b   1.000
_cell.length_c   1.000
_cell.angle_alpha   90.00
_cell.angle_beta   90.00
_cell.angle_gamma   90.00
#
_symmetry.space_group_name_H-M   'P 1'
#
loop_
_entity.id
_entity.type
_entity.pdbx_description
1 polymer ?
#
loop_
_entity_poly.entity_id
_entity_poly.type
_entity_poly.pdbx_seq_one_letter_code
_entity_poly.pdbx_strand_id
1 'polypeptide(L)'
;KREKLSLTMVSPAQRAVLAFTLSSIRLCLVSAWVPPAGVSSTSRCRPRFPHNGQQQNQPFDLHSSSSQQQQQRHDFLLSMVVGEHGEENIEETSVVALAVNDLTEQDWELVKAIHSSEEGLENAVAARLSEMHPRLLLTLRTVVESENEDTQKVVLDKNEDKNVELLQAVGGAVKQVLDTRLEGGRNVLQTLLGAGEIRKLDAEIGKASRSGLLDMAFFTVLNMNVRDAAYEDTLGTETEESSNREITASTSRLQILQHIYTRCQEEVEKTVSPGVGLLNKLLRTDVASIRTNQLEHYLGPQTSSITTPDGKVVELKYNEKASQPLVPPTLLVEAIAGAVQQIRTVERAGGTDARTAADLVESCRQVAMEARTALAKVYGTNSTELLAFQDELQPIFRPDSAKSIYIQGN
;
A
#
# COMPACT_ATOMS: atom_id res chain seq x y z
N LYS A 1 43.64 32.16 0.28
CA LYS A 1 42.23 32.19 -0.20
C LYS A 1 41.79 30.76 -0.52
N ARG A 2 41.31 30.02 0.49
CA ARG A 2 40.59 28.75 0.37
C ARG A 2 39.48 28.85 1.41
N GLU A 3 38.26 29.07 0.96
CA GLU A 3 37.09 29.13 1.83
C GLU A 3 36.66 27.70 2.17
N LYS A 4 36.63 27.41 3.48
CA LYS A 4 35.96 26.25 4.05
C LYS A 4 34.47 26.56 4.05
N LEU A 5 33.69 25.88 3.21
CA LEU A 5 32.25 25.86 3.32
C LEU A 5 31.86 24.99 4.52
N SER A 6 31.39 25.66 5.57
CA SER A 6 30.76 25.05 6.73
C SER A 6 29.43 24.43 6.32
N LEU A 7 29.29 23.11 6.54
CA LEU A 7 28.01 22.41 6.50
C LEU A 7 27.09 23.04 7.56
N THR A 8 26.08 23.76 7.13
CA THR A 8 25.07 24.37 8.00
C THR A 8 24.22 23.28 8.64
N MET A 9 24.03 23.40 9.96
CA MET A 9 23.19 22.53 10.76
C MET A 9 21.73 22.57 10.29
N VAL A 10 21.25 21.47 9.74
CA VAL A 10 19.81 21.22 9.53
C VAL A 10 19.16 21.05 10.91
N SER A 11 18.07 21.81 11.16
CA SER A 11 17.40 21.84 12.46
C SER A 11 16.76 20.48 12.80
N PRO A 12 16.63 20.13 14.10
CA PRO A 12 15.95 18.90 14.53
C PRO A 12 14.54 18.74 13.94
N ALA A 13 13.79 19.84 13.78
CA ALA A 13 12.46 19.83 13.18
C ALA A 13 12.48 19.44 11.69
N GLN A 14 13.50 19.86 10.93
CA GLN A 14 13.66 19.45 9.53
C GLN A 14 14.09 17.98 9.40
N ARG A 15 14.84 17.45 10.38
CA ARG A 15 15.17 16.02 10.45
C ARG A 15 13.94 15.17 10.80
N ALA A 16 13.08 15.65 11.70
CA ALA A 16 11.82 14.99 12.04
C ALA A 16 10.85 14.95 10.83
N VAL A 17 10.74 16.04 10.06
CA VAL A 17 9.94 16.08 8.83
C VAL A 17 10.51 15.17 7.74
N LEU A 18 11.84 15.08 7.59
CA LEU A 18 12.49 14.16 6.65
C LEU A 18 12.38 12.69 7.07
N ALA A 19 12.48 12.38 8.36
CA ALA A 19 12.26 11.03 8.89
C ALA A 19 10.78 10.61 8.78
N PHE A 20 9.86 11.53 9.05
CA PHE A 20 8.41 11.32 8.93
C PHE A 20 7.98 11.13 7.47
N THR A 21 8.56 11.88 6.53
CA THR A 21 8.30 11.68 5.08
C THR A 21 8.88 10.37 4.57
N LEU A 22 10.11 9.99 4.94
CA LEU A 22 10.71 8.71 4.54
C LEU A 22 9.99 7.51 5.17
N SER A 23 9.47 7.65 6.40
CA SER A 23 8.68 6.61 7.05
C SER A 23 7.25 6.51 6.50
N SER A 24 6.59 7.64 6.22
CA SER A 24 5.29 7.66 5.55
C SER A 24 5.39 7.04 4.14
N ILE A 25 6.51 7.23 3.43
CA ILE A 25 6.79 6.55 2.15
C ILE A 25 6.91 5.03 2.33
N ARG A 26 7.49 4.54 3.45
CA ARG A 26 7.57 3.10 3.76
C ARG A 26 6.22 2.49 4.16
N LEU A 27 5.34 3.26 4.81
CA LEU A 27 4.03 2.79 5.28
C LEU A 27 2.91 2.94 4.24
N CYS A 28 2.95 3.96 3.38
CA CYS A 28 1.98 4.18 2.30
C CYS A 28 2.06 3.13 1.17
N LEU A 29 3.17 2.39 1.07
CA LEU A 29 3.35 1.29 0.10
C LEU A 29 2.37 0.14 0.32
N VAL A 30 1.86 -0.05 1.54
CA VAL A 30 0.97 -1.16 1.93
C VAL A 30 -0.52 -0.83 1.68
N SER A 31 -0.93 0.43 1.74
CA SER A 31 -2.34 0.88 1.66
C SER A 31 -2.87 1.14 0.25
N ALA A 32 -1.98 1.17 -0.75
CA ALA A 32 -2.27 1.77 -2.04
C ALA A 32 -2.79 0.79 -3.11
N TRP A 33 -3.51 -0.27 -2.73
CA TRP A 33 -3.93 -1.35 -3.64
C TRP A 33 -5.46 -1.36 -3.94
N VAL A 34 -5.80 -0.71 -5.07
CA VAL A 34 -6.85 -0.99 -6.10
C VAL A 34 -8.37 -0.74 -5.83
N PRO A 35 -9.16 -0.29 -6.86
CA PRO A 35 -10.61 0.08 -6.82
C PRO A 35 -11.60 -1.09 -7.14
N PRO A 36 -12.94 -0.85 -7.17
CA PRO A 36 -13.99 -1.88 -7.07
C PRO A 36 -14.46 -2.50 -8.41
N ALA A 37 -14.98 -3.73 -8.31
CA ALA A 37 -15.42 -4.57 -9.43
C ALA A 37 -16.92 -4.43 -9.79
N GLY A 38 -17.23 -4.65 -11.08
CA GLY A 38 -18.57 -4.87 -11.63
C GLY A 38 -18.87 -6.35 -11.91
N VAL A 39 -20.17 -6.70 -11.92
CA VAL A 39 -20.77 -8.05 -11.83
C VAL A 39 -20.72 -8.87 -13.13
N SER A 40 -20.68 -10.22 -13.02
CA SER A 40 -21.19 -11.15 -14.07
C SER A 40 -22.18 -12.17 -13.47
N SER A 41 -23.34 -12.32 -14.10
CA SER A 41 -24.35 -13.34 -13.78
C SER A 41 -24.19 -14.59 -14.66
N THR A 42 -24.40 -15.78 -14.10
CA THR A 42 -24.44 -17.05 -14.85
C THR A 42 -25.87 -17.54 -14.97
N SER A 43 -26.38 -17.66 -16.20
CA SER A 43 -27.59 -18.43 -16.49
C SER A 43 -27.24 -19.63 -17.39
N ARG A 44 -27.70 -20.82 -16.99
CA ARG A 44 -27.61 -22.06 -17.76
C ARG A 44 -28.82 -22.16 -18.69
N CYS A 45 -28.59 -22.37 -19.99
CA CYS A 45 -29.52 -23.13 -20.85
C CYS A 45 -28.77 -23.87 -21.97
N ARG A 46 -29.26 -25.07 -22.28
CA ARG A 46 -28.70 -26.15 -23.12
C ARG A 46 -28.85 -25.93 -24.65
N PRO A 47 -28.23 -26.76 -25.52
CA PRO A 47 -27.97 -26.43 -26.92
C PRO A 47 -28.96 -27.05 -27.93
N ARG A 48 -29.05 -26.44 -29.13
CA ARG A 48 -29.43 -27.08 -30.42
C ARG A 48 -28.79 -26.34 -31.61
N PHE A 49 -28.12 -27.10 -32.48
CA PHE A 49 -27.52 -26.75 -33.79
C PHE A 49 -28.57 -26.51 -34.91
N PRO A 50 -28.20 -26.20 -36.19
CA PRO A 50 -27.15 -25.33 -36.74
C PRO A 50 -27.68 -24.34 -37.84
N HIS A 51 -26.75 -23.55 -38.40
CA HIS A 51 -26.70 -22.91 -39.74
C HIS A 51 -26.89 -21.39 -39.92
N ASN A 52 -25.91 -20.89 -40.69
CA ASN A 52 -25.85 -19.74 -41.60
C ASN A 52 -25.41 -18.38 -41.05
N GLY A 53 -24.44 -17.83 -41.79
CA GLY A 53 -23.60 -16.73 -41.38
C GLY A 53 -24.25 -15.38 -41.52
N GLN A 54 -23.83 -14.50 -40.62
CA GLN A 54 -23.71 -13.06 -40.82
C GLN A 54 -22.73 -12.56 -39.75
N GLN A 55 -21.72 -11.80 -40.19
CA GLN A 55 -20.82 -11.08 -39.31
C GLN A 55 -21.62 -9.99 -38.58
N GLN A 56 -21.79 -10.14 -37.26
CA GLN A 56 -22.16 -9.05 -36.37
C GLN A 56 -21.14 -8.98 -35.24
N ASN A 57 -20.59 -7.78 -35.07
CA ASN A 57 -19.72 -7.40 -33.97
C ASN A 57 -20.44 -7.67 -32.64
N GLN A 58 -19.89 -8.55 -31.81
CA GLN A 58 -20.26 -8.67 -30.39
C GLN A 58 -19.19 -8.00 -29.52
N PRO A 59 -19.57 -7.39 -28.39
CA PRO A 59 -18.62 -6.88 -27.42
C PRO A 59 -17.97 -8.06 -26.67
N PHE A 60 -16.67 -7.96 -26.45
CA PHE A 60 -15.88 -8.90 -25.66
C PHE A 60 -16.20 -8.74 -24.16
N ASP A 61 -16.83 -9.73 -23.55
CA ASP A 61 -16.88 -9.89 -22.09
C ASP A 61 -15.66 -10.70 -21.62
N LEU A 62 -14.65 -10.00 -21.09
CA LEU A 62 -13.40 -10.55 -20.55
C LEU A 62 -13.03 -9.82 -19.24
N HIS A 63 -13.85 -9.88 -18.18
CA HIS A 63 -13.52 -9.19 -16.91
C HIS A 63 -13.87 -9.92 -15.59
N SER A 64 -14.36 -11.17 -15.60
CA SER A 64 -14.90 -11.78 -14.37
C SER A 64 -13.91 -12.54 -13.47
N SER A 65 -12.67 -12.79 -13.89
CA SER A 65 -11.68 -13.55 -13.09
C SER A 65 -10.68 -12.69 -12.31
N SER A 66 -10.57 -11.38 -12.59
CA SER A 66 -9.57 -10.50 -11.96
C SER A 66 -10.01 -9.96 -10.59
N SER A 67 -11.31 -9.82 -10.37
CA SER A 67 -11.88 -9.26 -9.14
C SER A 67 -11.75 -10.19 -7.94
N GLN A 68 -11.90 -11.51 -8.12
CA GLN A 68 -11.74 -12.49 -7.03
C GLN A 68 -10.29 -12.59 -6.54
N GLN A 69 -9.31 -12.44 -7.43
CA GLN A 69 -7.89 -12.50 -7.06
C GLN A 69 -7.46 -11.22 -6.33
N GLN A 70 -8.11 -10.08 -6.60
CA GLN A 70 -7.95 -8.83 -5.85
C GLN A 70 -8.67 -8.85 -4.50
N GLN A 71 -9.84 -9.49 -4.41
CA GLN A 71 -10.56 -9.72 -3.15
C GLN A 71 -9.72 -10.55 -2.17
N GLN A 72 -9.11 -11.65 -2.63
CA GLN A 72 -8.25 -12.51 -1.79
C GLN A 72 -6.99 -11.79 -1.28
N ARG A 73 -6.41 -10.90 -2.09
CA ARG A 73 -5.27 -10.05 -1.69
C ARG A 73 -5.63 -8.98 -0.65
N HIS A 74 -6.92 -8.76 -0.43
CA HIS A 74 -7.48 -7.67 0.38
C HIS A 74 -8.19 -8.17 1.66
N ASP A 75 -8.74 -9.39 1.64
CA ASP A 75 -9.07 -10.14 2.86
C ASP A 75 -7.82 -10.40 3.69
N PHE A 76 -6.69 -10.57 3.02
CA PHE A 76 -5.37 -10.71 3.61
C PHE A 76 -4.88 -9.51 4.46
N LEU A 77 -5.04 -8.27 3.99
CA LEU A 77 -4.65 -7.09 4.77
C LEU A 77 -5.62 -6.82 5.94
N LEU A 78 -6.81 -7.43 5.95
CA LEU A 78 -7.78 -7.34 7.05
C LEU A 78 -7.76 -8.55 7.99
N SER A 79 -7.36 -9.75 7.54
CA SER A 79 -7.07 -10.88 8.43
C SER A 79 -5.85 -10.60 9.31
N MET A 80 -5.00 -9.63 8.92
CA MET A 80 -3.99 -9.01 9.78
C MET A 80 -4.57 -8.24 10.98
N VAL A 81 -5.84 -7.82 10.92
CA VAL A 81 -6.52 -7.03 11.96
C VAL A 81 -7.46 -7.90 12.79
N VAL A 82 -8.02 -8.96 12.23
CA VAL A 82 -8.87 -9.93 12.92
C VAL A 82 -8.30 -11.33 12.66
N GLY A 83 -7.29 -11.71 13.44
CA GLY A 83 -6.78 -13.08 13.44
C GLY A 83 -7.77 -13.98 14.16
N GLU A 84 -8.66 -14.65 13.43
CA GLU A 84 -9.41 -15.78 13.97
C GLU A 84 -8.48 -16.97 14.06
N HIS A 85 -7.94 -17.23 15.25
CA HIS A 85 -7.18 -18.44 15.53
C HIS A 85 -8.14 -19.62 15.72
N GLY A 86 -7.96 -20.66 14.91
CA GLY A 86 -8.63 -21.95 15.11
C GLY A 86 -8.17 -22.59 16.42
N GLU A 87 -9.14 -22.98 17.24
CA GLU A 87 -8.94 -23.65 18.53
C GLU A 87 -8.36 -25.06 18.33
N GLU A 88 -7.04 -25.19 18.36
CA GLU A 88 -6.39 -26.46 18.65
C GLU A 88 -5.85 -26.44 20.08
N ASN A 89 -6.23 -27.47 20.86
CA ASN A 89 -5.79 -27.69 22.25
C ASN A 89 -4.27 -27.91 22.31
N ILE A 90 -3.52 -26.82 22.48
CA ILE A 90 -2.09 -26.83 22.82
C ILE A 90 -1.99 -26.60 24.32
N GLU A 91 -1.08 -27.33 24.99
CA GLU A 91 -0.75 -27.13 26.41
C GLU A 91 -0.61 -25.63 26.71
N GLU A 92 -1.37 -25.13 27.70
CA GLU A 92 -1.51 -23.71 28.12
C GLU A 92 -0.17 -23.12 28.62
N THR A 93 0.79 -23.03 27.73
CA THR A 93 1.89 -22.09 27.86
C THR A 93 1.27 -20.75 27.50
N SER A 94 1.19 -19.82 28.47
CA SER A 94 0.56 -18.51 28.26
C SER A 94 1.04 -17.89 26.95
N VAL A 95 0.11 -17.66 26.01
CA VAL A 95 0.38 -17.08 24.68
C VAL A 95 1.18 -15.78 24.82
N VAL A 96 0.94 -15.04 25.90
CA VAL A 96 1.68 -13.83 26.28
C VAL A 96 3.15 -14.13 26.57
N ALA A 97 3.46 -15.18 27.33
CA ALA A 97 4.84 -15.54 27.66
C ALA A 97 5.64 -15.92 26.41
N LEU A 98 5.04 -16.64 25.47
CA LEU A 98 5.66 -16.95 24.17
C LEU A 98 5.91 -15.66 23.36
N ALA A 99 4.90 -14.79 23.25
CA ALA A 99 5.03 -13.54 22.50
C ALA A 99 6.06 -12.56 23.09
N VAL A 100 6.24 -12.57 24.41
CA VAL A 100 7.25 -11.76 25.13
C VAL A 100 8.67 -12.28 24.89
N ASN A 101 8.83 -13.61 24.82
CA ASN A 101 10.14 -14.24 24.57
C ASN A 101 10.65 -14.02 23.13
N ASP A 102 9.76 -13.74 22.18
CA ASP A 102 10.12 -13.47 20.78
C ASP A 102 10.64 -12.03 20.53
N LEU A 103 10.61 -11.16 21.55
CA LEU A 103 11.11 -9.79 21.46
C LEU A 103 12.64 -9.73 21.55
N THR A 104 13.26 -8.96 20.67
CA THR A 104 14.71 -8.74 20.68
C THR A 104 15.12 -7.65 21.67
N GLU A 105 16.42 -7.59 21.99
CA GLU A 105 17.00 -6.54 22.82
C GLU A 105 16.68 -5.12 22.30
N GLN A 106 16.69 -4.92 20.98
CA GLN A 106 16.33 -3.64 20.35
C GLN A 106 14.87 -3.25 20.60
N ASP A 107 13.95 -4.22 20.60
CA ASP A 107 12.53 -3.96 20.89
C ASP A 107 12.37 -3.54 22.35
N TRP A 108 13.09 -4.19 23.27
CA TRP A 108 13.08 -3.85 24.69
C TRP A 108 13.69 -2.48 24.98
N GLU A 109 14.80 -2.13 24.31
CA GLU A 109 15.40 -0.80 24.41
C GLU A 109 14.40 0.28 23.96
N LEU A 110 13.69 0.03 22.85
CA LEU A 110 12.69 0.94 22.32
C LEU A 110 11.53 1.12 23.31
N VAL A 111 10.97 0.03 23.84
CA VAL A 111 9.88 0.04 24.84
C VAL A 111 10.30 0.81 26.09
N LYS A 112 11.48 0.53 26.65
CA LYS A 112 12.00 1.21 27.84
C LYS A 112 12.23 2.70 27.58
N ALA A 113 12.76 3.04 26.42
CA ALA A 113 13.03 4.43 26.06
C ALA A 113 11.74 5.22 25.79
N ILE A 114 10.67 4.57 25.30
CA ILE A 114 9.34 5.18 25.19
C ILE A 114 8.73 5.41 26.58
N HIS A 115 8.76 4.38 27.43
CA HIS A 115 8.19 4.45 28.78
C HIS A 115 8.89 5.48 29.67
N SER A 116 10.20 5.65 29.48
CA SER A 116 11.01 6.62 30.25
C SER A 116 10.95 8.05 29.70
N SER A 117 10.16 8.31 28.65
CA SER A 117 10.09 9.63 28.01
C SER A 117 9.30 10.64 28.87
N GLU A 118 9.83 11.86 29.02
CA GLU A 118 9.18 12.95 29.76
C GLU A 118 8.03 13.61 28.96
N GLU A 119 7.95 13.41 27.64
CA GLU A 119 6.99 14.07 26.74
C GLU A 119 5.56 13.48 26.81
N GLY A 120 5.33 12.50 27.70
CA GLY A 120 4.11 11.72 27.79
C GLY A 120 4.14 10.50 26.88
N LEU A 121 3.51 9.41 27.33
CA LEU A 121 3.62 8.10 26.69
C LEU A 121 3.08 8.09 25.26
N GLU A 122 1.92 8.71 25.04
CA GLU A 122 1.27 8.80 23.72
C GLU A 122 2.12 9.57 22.70
N ASN A 123 2.72 10.70 23.10
CA ASN A 123 3.58 11.49 22.22
C ASN A 123 4.87 10.74 21.87
N ALA A 124 5.48 10.09 22.86
CA ALA A 124 6.68 9.27 22.67
C ALA A 124 6.40 8.09 21.73
N VAL A 125 5.26 7.41 21.91
CA VAL A 125 4.78 6.36 21.01
C VAL A 125 4.54 6.92 19.61
N ALA A 126 3.81 8.03 19.46
CA ALA A 126 3.49 8.61 18.17
C ALA A 126 4.75 9.01 17.37
N ALA A 127 5.79 9.48 18.07
CA ALA A 127 7.08 9.85 17.47
C ALA A 127 7.90 8.64 17.00
N ARG A 128 7.76 7.48 17.67
CA ARG A 128 8.55 6.28 17.40
C ARG A 128 7.77 5.13 16.76
N LEU A 129 6.49 5.32 16.47
CA LEU A 129 5.64 4.30 15.87
C LEU A 129 6.22 3.75 14.56
N SER A 130 6.91 4.60 13.79
CA SER A 130 7.61 4.23 12.56
C SER A 130 8.84 3.35 12.74
N GLU A 131 9.43 3.35 13.94
CA GLU A 131 10.63 2.59 14.29
C GLU A 131 10.27 1.23 14.89
N MET A 132 9.02 1.05 15.32
CA MET A 132 8.54 -0.20 15.89
C MET A 132 8.48 -1.31 14.83
N HIS A 133 9.11 -2.44 15.13
CA HIS A 133 9.00 -3.62 14.29
C HIS A 133 7.57 -4.17 14.34
N PRO A 134 7.00 -4.70 13.23
CA PRO A 134 5.64 -5.25 13.23
C PRO A 134 5.41 -6.32 14.32
N ARG A 135 6.41 -7.16 14.58
CA ARG A 135 6.38 -8.15 15.67
C ARG A 135 6.09 -7.51 17.03
N LEU A 136 6.72 -6.37 17.34
CA LEU A 136 6.55 -5.66 18.60
C LEU A 136 5.13 -5.11 18.70
N LEU A 137 4.59 -4.55 17.60
CA LEU A 137 3.21 -4.06 17.57
C LEU A 137 2.20 -5.19 17.83
N LEU A 138 2.43 -6.38 17.27
CA LEU A 138 1.59 -7.55 17.51
C LEU A 138 1.70 -8.05 18.95
N THR A 139 2.91 -8.12 19.52
CA THR A 139 3.10 -8.47 20.94
C THR A 139 2.43 -7.45 21.86
N LEU A 140 2.60 -6.14 21.62
CA LEU A 140 1.96 -5.10 22.42
C LEU A 140 0.43 -5.20 22.35
N ARG A 141 -0.12 -5.49 21.17
CA ARG A 141 -1.56 -5.70 20.99
C ARG A 141 -2.07 -6.91 21.76
N THR A 142 -1.44 -8.06 21.60
CA THR A 142 -1.84 -9.31 22.28
C THR A 142 -1.77 -9.18 23.80
N VAL A 143 -0.73 -8.52 24.32
CA VAL A 143 -0.58 -8.21 25.76
C VAL A 143 -1.76 -7.35 26.26
N VAL A 144 -2.15 -6.30 25.53
CA VAL A 144 -3.27 -5.43 25.90
C VAL A 144 -4.62 -6.13 25.80
N GLU A 145 -4.79 -7.01 24.81
CA GLU A 145 -6.02 -7.78 24.64
C GLU A 145 -6.19 -8.80 25.80
N SER A 146 -5.09 -9.45 26.22
CA SER A 146 -5.09 -10.41 27.32
C SER A 146 -5.43 -9.84 28.70
N GLU A 147 -5.29 -8.53 28.91
CA GLU A 147 -5.65 -7.88 30.18
C GLU A 147 -7.18 -7.76 30.37
N ASN A 148 -7.93 -7.72 29.26
CA ASN A 148 -9.40 -7.53 29.32
C ASN A 148 -10.15 -8.84 29.56
N GLU A 149 -9.48 -9.98 29.37
CA GLU A 149 -10.01 -11.28 29.74
C GLU A 149 -9.69 -11.49 31.22
N ASP A 150 -10.70 -11.63 32.08
CA ASP A 150 -10.62 -11.82 33.54
C ASP A 150 -9.85 -13.10 33.98
N THR A 151 -9.02 -13.65 33.10
CA THR A 151 -8.47 -14.99 33.15
C THR A 151 -7.09 -14.97 33.81
N GLN A 152 -7.08 -15.45 35.05
CA GLN A 152 -5.95 -16.02 35.77
C GLN A 152 -4.68 -15.16 35.90
N LYS A 153 -4.40 -14.75 37.14
CA LYS A 153 -3.05 -14.47 37.63
C LYS A 153 -2.14 -15.67 37.36
N VAL A 154 -1.53 -15.70 36.18
CA VAL A 154 -0.36 -16.52 35.93
C VAL A 154 0.71 -16.02 36.90
N VAL A 155 1.18 -16.91 37.77
CA VAL A 155 2.27 -16.61 38.70
C VAL A 155 3.54 -16.55 37.86
N LEU A 156 3.82 -15.38 37.30
CA LEU A 156 5.07 -15.10 36.60
C LEU A 156 6.15 -14.75 37.64
N ASP A 157 7.41 -14.89 37.24
CA ASP A 157 8.52 -14.42 38.06
C ASP A 157 8.45 -12.88 38.19
N LYS A 158 8.83 -12.33 39.36
CA LYS A 158 8.73 -10.88 39.67
C LYS A 158 9.37 -9.94 38.64
N ASN A 159 10.29 -10.42 37.82
CA ASN A 159 10.91 -9.65 36.74
C ASN A 159 10.07 -9.66 35.46
N GLU A 160 9.38 -10.76 35.16
CA GLU A 160 8.46 -10.88 34.04
C GLU A 160 7.22 -10.01 34.27
N ASP A 161 6.72 -9.96 35.51
CA ASP A 161 5.62 -9.07 35.90
C ASP A 161 5.88 -7.60 35.51
N LYS A 162 7.10 -7.10 35.78
CA LYS A 162 7.48 -5.72 35.43
C LYS A 162 7.56 -5.49 33.94
N ASN A 163 8.06 -6.48 33.20
CA ASN A 163 8.17 -6.40 31.75
C ASN A 163 6.78 -6.40 31.10
N VAL A 164 5.85 -7.21 31.63
CA VAL A 164 4.46 -7.24 31.18
C VAL A 164 3.77 -5.90 31.49
N GLU A 165 3.94 -5.33 32.68
CA GLU A 165 3.38 -4.02 33.03
C GLU A 165 3.89 -2.90 32.10
N LEU A 166 5.19 -2.92 31.74
CA LEU A 166 5.76 -1.98 30.77
C LEU A 166 5.14 -2.16 29.38
N LEU A 167 4.98 -3.39 28.92
CA LEU A 167 4.36 -3.69 27.62
C LEU A 167 2.88 -3.33 27.60
N GLN A 168 2.14 -3.53 28.69
CA GLN A 168 0.75 -3.11 28.83
C GLN A 168 0.62 -1.59 28.76
N ALA A 169 1.46 -0.85 29.51
CA ALA A 169 1.44 0.61 29.47
C ALA A 169 1.73 1.14 28.06
N VAL A 170 2.81 0.68 27.42
CA VAL A 170 3.18 1.10 26.07
C VAL A 170 2.13 0.65 25.04
N GLY A 171 1.62 -0.56 25.17
CA GLY A 171 0.59 -1.11 24.28
C GLY A 171 -0.72 -0.33 24.38
N GLY A 172 -1.14 0.05 25.59
CA GLY A 172 -2.32 0.90 25.81
C GLY A 172 -2.17 2.26 25.13
N ALA A 173 -1.00 2.89 25.25
CA ALA A 173 -0.70 4.13 24.54
C ALA A 173 -0.65 3.95 23.01
N VAL A 174 -0.10 2.84 22.50
CA VAL A 174 -0.14 2.50 21.06
C VAL A 174 -1.58 2.40 20.58
N LYS A 175 -2.44 1.66 21.31
CA LYS A 175 -3.86 1.54 20.98
C LYS A 175 -4.55 2.90 20.92
N GLN A 176 -4.35 3.74 21.94
CA GLN A 176 -4.96 5.08 22.00
C GLN A 176 -4.47 5.99 20.86
N VAL A 177 -3.18 5.95 20.53
CA VAL A 177 -2.64 6.73 19.40
C VAL A 177 -3.24 6.26 18.07
N LEU A 178 -3.39 4.95 17.87
CA LEU A 178 -4.00 4.39 16.67
C LEU A 178 -5.50 4.74 16.58
N ASP A 179 -6.23 4.64 17.68
CA ASP A 179 -7.65 5.03 17.76
C ASP A 179 -7.86 6.51 17.44
N THR A 180 -7.00 7.38 17.99
CA THR A 180 -7.01 8.83 17.72
C THR A 180 -6.74 9.12 16.23
N ARG A 181 -5.81 8.38 15.60
CA ARG A 181 -5.54 8.52 14.16
C ARG A 181 -6.71 8.03 13.32
N LEU A 182 -7.37 6.92 13.69
CA LEU A 182 -8.57 6.43 13.00
C LEU A 182 -9.72 7.42 13.12
N GLU A 183 -9.91 8.05 14.28
CA GLU A 183 -10.88 9.14 14.46
C GLU A 183 -10.53 10.35 13.58
N GLY A 184 -9.27 10.75 13.53
CA GLY A 184 -8.77 11.77 12.60
C GLY A 184 -9.11 11.45 11.15
N GLY A 185 -8.86 10.22 10.72
CA GLY A 185 -9.20 9.71 9.38
C GLY A 185 -10.71 9.78 9.09
N ARG A 186 -11.56 9.44 10.06
CA ARG A 186 -13.03 9.58 9.96
C ARG A 186 -13.45 11.03 9.79
N ASN A 187 -12.88 11.94 10.56
CA ASN A 187 -13.18 13.38 10.48
C ASN A 187 -12.79 13.98 9.13
N VAL A 188 -11.64 13.57 8.59
CA VAL A 188 -11.20 13.99 7.24
C VAL A 188 -12.16 13.44 6.18
N LEU A 189 -12.52 12.16 6.24
CA LEU A 189 -13.47 11.57 5.29
C LEU A 189 -14.84 12.25 5.35
N GLN A 190 -15.34 12.55 6.55
CA GLN A 190 -16.59 13.29 6.73
C GLN A 190 -16.53 14.68 6.11
N THR A 191 -15.39 15.38 6.27
CA THR A 191 -15.17 16.69 5.65
C THR A 191 -15.18 16.60 4.12
N LEU A 192 -14.55 15.57 3.56
CA LEU A 192 -14.54 15.33 2.11
C LEU A 192 -15.94 15.03 1.58
N LEU A 193 -16.68 14.14 2.24
CA LEU A 193 -18.07 13.81 1.85
C LEU A 193 -19.01 15.01 2.00
N GLY A 194 -18.76 15.89 2.98
CA GLY A 194 -19.54 17.12 3.20
C GLY A 194 -19.28 18.23 2.18
N ALA A 195 -18.25 18.12 1.32
CA ALA A 195 -17.89 19.17 0.36
C ALA A 195 -18.97 19.39 -0.74
N GLY A 196 -19.79 18.38 -1.04
CA GLY A 196 -20.96 18.43 -1.92
C GLY A 196 -20.69 18.64 -3.42
N GLU A 197 -19.60 19.31 -3.79
CA GLU A 197 -19.18 19.57 -5.18
C GLU A 197 -17.80 18.98 -5.47
N ILE A 198 -17.64 18.30 -6.62
CA ILE A 198 -16.39 17.64 -7.03
C ILE A 198 -15.19 18.61 -7.03
N ARG A 199 -15.38 19.86 -7.47
CA ARG A 199 -14.29 20.86 -7.48
C ARG A 199 -13.84 21.25 -6.07
N LYS A 200 -14.77 21.35 -5.11
CA LYS A 200 -14.46 21.63 -3.71
C LYS A 200 -13.80 20.41 -3.06
N LEU A 201 -14.29 19.21 -3.39
CA LEU A 201 -13.70 17.94 -2.98
C LEU A 201 -12.23 17.84 -3.39
N ASP A 202 -11.90 18.06 -4.67
CA ASP A 202 -10.52 18.01 -5.14
C ASP A 202 -9.62 19.05 -4.45
N ALA A 203 -10.16 20.24 -4.15
CA ALA A 203 -9.43 21.28 -3.44
C ALA A 203 -9.14 20.88 -1.97
N GLU A 204 -10.11 20.27 -1.28
CA GLU A 204 -9.94 19.76 0.09
C GLU A 204 -9.02 18.54 0.12
N ILE A 205 -9.07 17.63 -0.87
CA ILE A 205 -8.09 16.53 -1.01
C ILE A 205 -6.68 17.10 -1.13
N GLY A 206 -6.47 18.08 -2.02
CA GLY A 206 -5.17 18.72 -2.18
C GLY A 206 -4.70 19.42 -0.91
N LYS A 207 -5.61 20.02 -0.12
CA LYS A 207 -5.29 20.63 1.17
C LYS A 207 -4.93 19.58 2.22
N ALA A 208 -5.72 18.53 2.36
CA ALA A 208 -5.49 17.41 3.27
C ALA A 208 -4.13 16.74 2.99
N SER A 209 -3.80 16.55 1.71
CA SER A 209 -2.50 16.04 1.26
C SER A 209 -1.35 16.93 1.73
N ARG A 210 -1.43 18.24 1.49
CA ARG A 210 -0.39 19.21 1.92
C ARG A 210 -0.24 19.29 3.44
N SER A 211 -1.32 19.07 4.19
CA SER A 211 -1.28 19.02 5.66
C SER A 211 -0.84 17.67 6.23
N GLY A 212 -0.59 16.65 5.40
CA GLY A 212 -0.21 15.31 5.86
C GLY A 212 -1.34 14.56 6.57
N LEU A 213 -2.61 14.94 6.32
CA LEU A 213 -3.79 14.30 6.90
C LEU A 213 -4.24 13.05 6.12
N LEU A 214 -3.70 12.84 4.90
CA LEU A 214 -3.92 11.64 4.10
C LEU A 214 -2.94 10.54 4.54
N ASP A 215 -3.10 10.08 5.78
CA ASP A 215 -2.26 9.05 6.38
C ASP A 215 -2.86 7.65 6.23
N MET A 216 -2.18 6.64 6.78
CA MET A 216 -2.62 5.25 6.74
C MET A 216 -3.99 5.05 7.39
N ALA A 217 -4.27 5.78 8.47
CA ALA A 217 -5.53 5.67 9.20
C ALA A 217 -6.69 6.19 8.34
N PHE A 218 -6.51 7.32 7.65
CA PHE A 218 -7.48 7.82 6.67
C PHE A 218 -7.78 6.78 5.57
N PHE A 219 -6.75 6.20 4.94
CA PHE A 219 -6.97 5.20 3.88
C PHE A 219 -7.64 3.93 4.40
N THR A 220 -7.36 3.51 5.64
CA THR A 220 -8.04 2.37 6.28
C THR A 220 -9.54 2.63 6.41
N VAL A 221 -9.91 3.80 6.95
CA VAL A 221 -11.31 4.21 7.11
C VAL A 221 -12.01 4.36 5.76
N LEU A 222 -11.35 4.98 4.78
CA LEU A 222 -11.88 5.13 3.43
C LEU A 222 -12.15 3.77 2.77
N ASN A 223 -11.22 2.82 2.88
CA ASN A 223 -11.36 1.48 2.31
C ASN A 223 -12.53 0.71 2.94
N MET A 224 -12.69 0.77 4.27
CA MET A 224 -13.85 0.17 4.93
C MET A 224 -15.16 0.75 4.36
N ASN A 225 -15.24 2.07 4.20
CA ASN A 225 -16.42 2.72 3.65
C ASN A 225 -16.67 2.37 2.16
N VAL A 226 -15.62 2.21 1.36
CA VAL A 226 -15.74 1.76 -0.04
C VAL A 226 -16.30 0.34 -0.10
N ARG A 227 -15.83 -0.57 0.77
CA ARG A 227 -16.35 -1.94 0.85
C ARG A 227 -17.81 -1.96 1.28
N ASP A 228 -18.15 -1.22 2.34
CA ASP A 228 -19.52 -1.13 2.85
C ASP A 228 -20.46 -0.59 1.76
N ALA A 229 -20.05 0.48 1.06
CA ALA A 229 -20.82 1.03 -0.04
C ALA A 229 -20.94 0.05 -1.23
N ALA A 230 -19.91 -0.74 -1.53
CA ALA A 230 -19.97 -1.76 -2.57
C ALA A 230 -20.94 -2.89 -2.20
N TYR A 231 -20.94 -3.32 -0.94
CA TYR A 231 -21.85 -4.32 -0.42
C TYR A 231 -23.32 -3.83 -0.44
N GLU A 232 -23.56 -2.58 -0.02
CA GLU A 232 -24.87 -1.92 -0.10
C GLU A 232 -25.40 -1.86 -1.54
N ASP A 233 -24.54 -1.51 -2.52
CA ASP A 233 -24.90 -1.45 -3.95
C ASP A 233 -25.30 -2.84 -4.49
N THR A 234 -24.60 -3.90 -4.05
CA THR A 234 -24.94 -5.27 -4.44
C THR A 234 -26.27 -5.76 -3.86
N LEU A 235 -26.54 -5.50 -2.58
CA LEU A 235 -27.78 -5.92 -1.92
C LEU A 235 -29.01 -5.10 -2.36
N GLY A 236 -28.83 -3.81 -2.61
CA GLY A 236 -29.91 -2.92 -3.07
C GLY A 236 -30.46 -3.33 -4.44
N THR A 237 -29.64 -3.99 -5.26
CA THR A 237 -30.03 -4.45 -6.60
C THR A 237 -30.92 -5.69 -6.56
N GLU A 238 -30.88 -6.50 -5.49
CA GLU A 238 -31.67 -7.73 -5.37
C GLU A 238 -33.07 -7.51 -4.78
N THR A 239 -33.32 -6.35 -4.15
CA THR A 239 -34.57 -6.13 -3.37
C THR A 239 -35.57 -5.19 -4.07
N GLU A 240 -35.19 -4.49 -5.14
CA GLU A 240 -35.99 -3.43 -5.77
C GLU A 240 -36.45 -3.72 -7.22
N GLU A 241 -37.02 -4.91 -7.50
CA GLU A 241 -37.83 -5.14 -8.72
C GLU A 241 -39.19 -4.41 -8.70
N SER A 242 -39.48 -3.55 -7.71
CA SER A 242 -40.80 -2.94 -7.56
C SER A 242 -40.73 -1.57 -6.90
N SER A 243 -40.31 -0.55 -7.65
CA SER A 243 -41.01 0.75 -7.78
C SER A 243 -40.04 1.88 -8.18
N ASN A 244 -40.19 2.33 -9.42
CA ASN A 244 -40.12 3.75 -9.80
C ASN A 244 -39.03 4.62 -9.15
N ARG A 245 -37.77 4.15 -9.11
CA ARG A 245 -36.62 5.01 -8.86
C ARG A 245 -36.41 5.91 -10.09
N GLU A 246 -37.02 7.08 -10.02
CA GLU A 246 -36.75 8.20 -10.90
C GLU A 246 -35.23 8.34 -11.05
N ILE A 247 -34.73 8.17 -12.28
CA ILE A 247 -33.32 8.26 -12.65
C ILE A 247 -32.91 9.74 -12.57
N THR A 248 -32.89 10.31 -11.36
CA THR A 248 -32.04 11.45 -11.10
C THR A 248 -30.63 10.88 -11.05
N ALA A 249 -29.74 11.40 -11.90
CA ALA A 249 -28.32 11.04 -11.99
C ALA A 249 -27.56 11.43 -10.71
N SER A 250 -27.98 10.92 -9.55
CA SER A 250 -27.29 11.03 -8.28
C SER A 250 -26.12 10.07 -8.31
N THR A 251 -24.90 10.61 -8.34
CA THR A 251 -23.66 9.85 -8.20
C THR A 251 -23.78 8.91 -6.99
N SER A 252 -23.63 7.60 -7.20
CA SER A 252 -23.72 6.62 -6.11
C SER A 252 -22.65 6.93 -5.05
N ARG A 253 -22.96 6.69 -3.76
CA ARG A 253 -22.00 6.82 -2.66
C ARG A 253 -20.70 6.07 -2.98
N LEU A 254 -20.81 4.90 -3.60
CA LEU A 254 -19.69 4.10 -4.07
C LEU A 254 -18.83 4.88 -5.09
N GLN A 255 -19.44 5.50 -6.09
CA GLN A 255 -18.72 6.29 -7.10
C GLN A 255 -17.99 7.49 -6.48
N ILE A 256 -18.61 8.17 -5.50
CA ILE A 256 -17.97 9.29 -4.79
C ILE A 256 -16.75 8.78 -4.01
N LEU A 257 -16.91 7.70 -3.24
CA LEU A 257 -15.82 7.13 -2.43
C LEU A 257 -14.69 6.60 -3.32
N GLN A 258 -15.00 5.98 -4.46
CA GLN A 258 -14.03 5.57 -5.46
C GLN A 258 -13.24 6.76 -6.01
N HIS A 259 -13.92 7.86 -6.35
CA HIS A 259 -13.28 9.09 -6.81
C HIS A 259 -12.37 9.69 -5.72
N ILE A 260 -12.82 9.74 -4.46
CA ILE A 260 -11.99 10.18 -3.34
C ILE A 260 -10.75 9.30 -3.22
N TYR A 261 -10.92 7.98 -3.26
CA TYR A 261 -9.83 7.01 -3.15
C TYR A 261 -8.76 7.24 -4.22
N THR A 262 -9.16 7.29 -5.50
CA THR A 262 -8.22 7.47 -6.60
C THR A 262 -7.55 8.85 -6.57
N ARG A 263 -8.29 9.92 -6.28
CA ARG A 263 -7.71 11.28 -6.21
C ARG A 263 -6.76 11.46 -5.03
N CYS A 264 -7.09 10.94 -3.84
CA CYS A 264 -6.18 10.97 -2.70
C CYS A 264 -4.88 10.22 -3.00
N GLN A 265 -4.99 9.06 -3.65
CA GLN A 265 -3.85 8.24 -4.06
C GLN A 265 -2.95 8.97 -5.07
N GLU A 266 -3.53 9.63 -6.08
CA GLU A 266 -2.79 10.48 -7.03
C GLU A 266 -2.08 11.65 -6.35
N GLU A 267 -2.68 12.28 -5.33
CA GLU A 267 -2.00 13.34 -4.57
C GLU A 267 -0.85 12.79 -3.71
N VAL A 268 -1.01 11.62 -3.10
CA VAL A 268 0.06 10.96 -2.32
C VAL A 268 1.23 10.56 -3.22
N GLU A 269 0.96 10.06 -4.43
CA GLU A 269 2.00 9.68 -5.41
C GLU A 269 2.91 10.84 -5.83
N LYS A 270 2.45 12.08 -5.72
CA LYS A 270 3.28 13.26 -6.01
C LYS A 270 4.35 13.51 -4.95
N THR A 271 4.16 12.94 -3.75
CA THR A 271 5.05 13.15 -2.60
C THR A 271 6.07 12.03 -2.41
N VAL A 272 5.82 10.86 -3.01
CA VAL A 272 6.74 9.71 -2.95
C VAL A 272 7.82 9.79 -4.04
N SER A 273 8.85 8.95 -3.94
CA SER A 273 9.88 8.89 -4.98
C SER A 273 9.25 8.47 -6.32
N PRO A 274 9.71 9.00 -7.46
CA PRO A 274 9.11 8.70 -8.77
C PRO A 274 9.09 7.19 -9.11
N GLY A 275 10.10 6.43 -8.66
CA GLY A 275 10.14 4.98 -8.80
C GLY A 275 9.03 4.27 -8.02
N VAL A 276 8.79 4.68 -6.76
CA VAL A 276 7.70 4.13 -5.93
C VAL A 276 6.34 4.53 -6.48
N GLY A 277 6.18 5.79 -6.91
CA GLY A 277 4.94 6.26 -7.54
C GLY A 277 4.62 5.46 -8.80
N LEU A 278 5.61 5.23 -9.67
CA LEU A 278 5.44 4.41 -10.86
C LEU A 278 5.09 2.95 -10.51
N LEU A 279 5.82 2.34 -9.58
CA LEU A 279 5.54 0.95 -9.16
C LEU A 279 4.09 0.81 -8.66
N ASN A 280 3.66 1.71 -7.78
CA ASN A 280 2.30 1.71 -7.24
C ASN A 280 1.26 1.87 -8.36
N LYS A 281 1.50 2.76 -9.31
CA LYS A 281 0.62 2.96 -10.47
C LYS A 281 0.52 1.71 -11.33
N LEU A 282 1.63 1.01 -11.56
CA LEU A 282 1.66 -0.23 -12.34
C LEU A 282 0.97 -1.37 -11.63
N LEU A 283 1.21 -1.55 -10.32
CA LEU A 283 0.58 -2.61 -9.52
C LEU A 283 -0.95 -2.48 -9.45
N ARG A 284 -1.48 -1.25 -9.61
CA ARG A 284 -2.93 -1.02 -9.67
C ARG A 284 -3.55 -1.07 -11.06
N THR A 285 -2.72 -1.09 -12.11
CA THR A 285 -3.22 -1.08 -13.48
C THR A 285 -3.33 -2.53 -13.95
N ASP A 286 -4.52 -3.11 -13.97
CA ASP A 286 -4.69 -4.54 -14.31
C ASP A 286 -4.48 -4.84 -15.79
N VAL A 287 -4.80 -3.86 -16.65
CA VAL A 287 -4.77 -4.02 -18.09
C VAL A 287 -3.32 -3.93 -18.58
N ALA A 288 -2.78 -5.07 -19.03
CA ALA A 288 -1.38 -5.19 -19.46
C ALA A 288 -0.99 -4.22 -20.59
N SER A 289 -1.90 -3.93 -21.53
CA SER A 289 -1.64 -2.95 -22.59
C SER A 289 -1.49 -1.52 -22.04
N ILE A 290 -2.28 -1.16 -21.03
CA ILE A 290 -2.18 0.13 -20.36
C ILE A 290 -0.88 0.20 -19.55
N ARG A 291 -0.51 -0.86 -18.81
CA ARG A 291 0.79 -0.94 -18.12
C ARG A 291 1.96 -0.78 -19.08
N THR A 292 1.91 -1.46 -20.22
CA THR A 292 2.96 -1.36 -21.25
C THR A 292 3.11 0.08 -21.74
N ASN A 293 2.01 0.76 -22.04
CA ASN A 293 2.04 2.17 -22.45
C ASN A 293 2.58 3.08 -21.34
N GLN A 294 2.20 2.83 -20.08
CA GLN A 294 2.74 3.57 -18.94
C GLN A 294 4.25 3.35 -18.81
N LEU A 295 4.72 2.10 -18.88
CA LEU A 295 6.14 1.76 -18.80
C LEU A 295 6.95 2.43 -19.91
N GLU A 296 6.47 2.37 -21.16
CA GLU A 296 7.11 3.05 -22.29
C GLU A 296 7.16 4.57 -22.10
N HIS A 297 6.06 5.15 -21.59
CA HIS A 297 6.00 6.58 -21.32
C HIS A 297 6.97 7.01 -20.21
N TYR A 298 7.00 6.30 -19.08
CA TYR A 298 7.79 6.72 -17.92
C TYR A 298 9.27 6.35 -18.02
N LEU A 299 9.57 5.15 -18.54
CA LEU A 299 10.95 4.62 -18.60
C LEU A 299 11.64 4.94 -19.92
N GLY A 300 10.91 5.38 -20.94
CA GLY A 300 11.48 5.72 -22.24
C GLY A 300 12.02 7.15 -22.32
N PRO A 301 12.95 7.44 -23.27
CA PRO A 301 13.38 8.79 -23.59
C PRO A 301 12.18 9.65 -23.95
N GLN A 302 12.10 10.85 -23.40
CA GLN A 302 11.02 11.77 -23.74
C GLN A 302 11.27 12.37 -25.13
N THR A 303 10.20 12.52 -25.91
CA THR A 303 10.29 13.15 -27.23
C THR A 303 10.40 14.66 -27.06
N SER A 304 11.50 15.24 -27.52
CA SER A 304 11.76 16.68 -27.48
C SER A 304 11.09 17.47 -28.61
N SER A 305 10.23 16.84 -29.41
CA SER A 305 9.55 17.50 -30.52
C SER A 305 8.07 17.12 -30.57
N ILE A 306 7.22 18.10 -30.88
CA ILE A 306 5.80 17.92 -31.16
C ILE A 306 5.57 18.32 -32.61
N THR A 307 5.03 17.40 -33.42
CA THR A 307 4.56 17.73 -34.76
C THR A 307 3.15 18.29 -34.66
N THR A 308 2.99 19.57 -34.98
CA THR A 308 1.68 20.23 -35.05
C THR A 308 0.84 19.66 -36.20
N PRO A 309 -0.50 19.84 -36.18
CA PRO A 309 -1.39 19.39 -37.26
C PRO A 309 -1.01 19.95 -38.64
N ASP A 310 -0.32 21.10 -38.66
CA ASP A 310 0.20 21.77 -39.85
C ASP A 310 1.49 21.12 -40.40
N GLY A 311 1.94 20.01 -39.80
CA GLY A 311 3.19 19.32 -40.15
C GLY A 311 4.46 20.02 -39.68
N LYS A 312 4.35 21.15 -38.95
CA LYS A 312 5.52 21.84 -38.38
C LYS A 312 5.98 21.12 -37.13
N VAL A 313 7.23 20.69 -37.13
CA VAL A 313 7.92 20.13 -35.97
C VAL A 313 8.33 21.29 -35.08
N VAL A 314 7.69 21.40 -33.92
CA VAL A 314 8.08 22.34 -32.87
C VAL A 314 9.02 21.58 -31.93
N GLU A 315 10.30 21.90 -32.00
CA GLU A 315 11.26 21.45 -30.99
C GLU A 315 10.88 22.10 -29.66
N LEU A 316 10.49 21.28 -28.70
CA LEU A 316 10.32 21.68 -27.33
C LEU A 316 11.72 22.00 -26.80
N LYS A 317 12.02 23.30 -26.64
CA LYS A 317 13.24 23.81 -25.98
C LYS A 317 13.23 23.46 -24.49
N TYR A 318 13.12 22.19 -24.14
CA TYR A 318 13.54 21.73 -22.83
C TYR A 318 15.03 21.43 -22.92
N ASN A 319 15.76 22.01 -21.97
CA ASN A 319 17.19 21.88 -21.76
C ASN A 319 17.65 20.42 -21.91
N GLU A 320 18.95 20.17 -22.13
CA GLU A 320 19.70 18.90 -22.31
C GLU A 320 19.17 17.60 -21.63
N LYS A 321 18.27 17.71 -20.66
CA LYS A 321 17.44 16.65 -20.06
C LYS A 321 16.31 16.10 -20.94
N ALA A 322 16.02 16.67 -22.12
CA ALA A 322 14.87 16.27 -22.94
C ALA A 322 14.91 14.82 -23.44
N SER A 323 16.07 14.14 -23.40
CA SER A 323 16.23 12.72 -23.75
C SER A 323 16.22 11.79 -22.53
N GLN A 324 16.07 12.31 -21.31
CA GLN A 324 16.05 11.50 -20.09
C GLN A 324 14.64 10.95 -19.84
N PRO A 325 14.52 9.73 -19.31
CA PRO A 325 13.24 9.18 -18.91
C PRO A 325 12.63 9.96 -17.74
N LEU A 326 11.31 9.99 -17.66
CA LEU A 326 10.59 10.57 -16.52
C LEU A 326 10.96 9.88 -15.20
N VAL A 327 11.17 8.56 -15.27
CA VAL A 327 11.64 7.73 -14.16
C VAL A 327 12.85 6.93 -14.63
N PRO A 328 14.06 7.20 -14.09
CA PRO A 328 15.22 6.36 -14.34
C PRO A 328 14.93 4.89 -13.99
N PRO A 329 15.36 3.91 -14.82
CA PRO A 329 15.12 2.48 -14.54
C PRO A 329 15.62 2.02 -13.18
N THR A 330 16.75 2.58 -12.71
CA THR A 330 17.32 2.29 -11.38
C THR A 330 16.37 2.64 -10.24
N LEU A 331 15.62 3.74 -10.32
CA LEU A 331 14.64 4.10 -9.29
C LEU A 331 13.47 3.12 -9.23
N LEU A 332 13.07 2.54 -10.37
CA LEU A 332 12.05 1.48 -10.38
C LEU A 332 12.59 0.19 -9.76
N VAL A 333 13.86 -0.15 -10.00
CA VAL A 333 14.51 -1.31 -9.35
C VAL A 333 14.59 -1.12 -7.84
N GLU A 334 15.02 0.05 -7.37
CA GLU A 334 15.05 0.38 -5.93
C GLU A 334 13.65 0.28 -5.30
N ALA A 335 12.61 0.76 -5.99
CA ALA A 335 11.24 0.65 -5.53
C ALA A 335 10.77 -0.82 -5.43
N ILE A 336 11.08 -1.64 -6.43
CA ILE A 336 10.76 -3.08 -6.43
C ILE A 336 11.51 -3.80 -5.29
N ALA A 337 12.80 -3.50 -5.12
CA ALA A 337 13.62 -4.07 -4.05
C ALA A 337 13.05 -3.73 -2.67
N GLY A 338 12.70 -2.45 -2.45
CA GLY A 338 12.08 -1.98 -1.22
C GLY A 338 10.73 -2.66 -0.94
N ALA A 339 9.87 -2.79 -1.96
CA ALA A 339 8.58 -3.47 -1.82
C ALA A 339 8.75 -4.96 -1.47
N VAL A 340 9.62 -5.69 -2.17
CA VAL A 340 9.90 -7.10 -1.89
C VAL A 340 10.47 -7.28 -0.48
N GLN A 341 11.40 -6.41 -0.06
CA GLN A 341 11.94 -6.44 1.30
C GLN A 341 10.85 -6.26 2.34
N GLN A 342 9.98 -5.27 2.16
CA GLN A 342 8.87 -5.01 3.08
C GLN A 342 7.91 -6.20 3.19
N ILE A 343 7.51 -6.79 2.06
CA ILE A 343 6.63 -7.96 2.02
C ILE A 343 7.26 -9.10 2.84
N ARG A 344 8.54 -9.40 2.62
CA ARG A 344 9.26 -10.45 3.36
C ARG A 344 9.46 -10.12 4.83
N THR A 345 9.63 -8.85 5.20
CA THR A 345 9.69 -8.43 6.60
C THR A 345 8.36 -8.67 7.31
N VAL A 346 7.24 -8.34 6.66
CA VAL A 346 5.89 -8.57 7.23
C VAL A 346 5.62 -10.08 7.36
N GLU A 347 6.06 -10.89 6.39
CA GLU A 347 5.95 -12.36 6.43
C GLU A 347 6.69 -12.97 7.61
N ARG A 348 7.95 -12.58 7.79
CA ARG A 348 8.77 -13.05 8.92
C ARG A 348 8.24 -12.60 10.26
N ALA A 349 7.54 -11.47 10.31
CA ALA A 349 6.90 -10.97 11.51
C ALA A 349 5.57 -11.67 11.82
N GLY A 350 5.14 -12.65 11.02
CA GLY A 350 3.84 -13.31 11.17
C GLY A 350 2.66 -12.43 10.75
N GLY A 351 2.92 -11.27 10.13
CA GLY A 351 1.87 -10.40 9.61
C GLY A 351 1.25 -10.92 8.31
N THR A 352 1.78 -11.98 7.71
CA THR A 352 1.23 -12.57 6.48
C THR A 352 1.56 -14.04 6.38
N ASP A 353 0.65 -14.81 5.80
CA ASP A 353 0.94 -16.16 5.37
C ASP A 353 1.93 -16.16 4.19
N ALA A 354 2.72 -17.23 4.08
CA ALA A 354 3.77 -17.33 3.07
C ALA A 354 3.23 -17.34 1.63
N ARG A 355 2.00 -17.83 1.42
CA ARG A 355 1.39 -17.89 0.10
C ARG A 355 1.04 -16.50 -0.39
N THR A 356 0.39 -15.68 0.44
CA THR A 356 0.05 -14.32 0.04
C THR A 356 1.29 -13.45 -0.15
N ALA A 357 2.29 -13.59 0.72
CA ALA A 357 3.59 -12.94 0.54
C ALA A 357 4.22 -13.31 -0.82
N ALA A 358 4.17 -14.58 -1.21
CA ALA A 358 4.65 -15.04 -2.51
C ALA A 358 3.86 -14.42 -3.68
N ASP A 359 2.53 -14.32 -3.58
CA ASP A 359 1.69 -13.71 -4.62
C ASP A 359 1.95 -12.20 -4.80
N LEU A 360 2.28 -11.49 -3.72
CA LEU A 360 2.67 -10.07 -3.76
C LEU A 360 4.05 -9.88 -4.41
N VAL A 361 5.03 -10.72 -4.04
CA VAL A 361 6.35 -10.73 -4.66
C VAL A 361 6.26 -11.08 -6.15
N GLU A 362 5.40 -12.03 -6.51
CA GLU A 362 5.12 -12.41 -7.90
C GLU A 362 4.53 -11.23 -8.69
N SER A 363 3.66 -10.43 -8.08
CA SER A 363 3.12 -9.23 -8.72
C SER A 363 4.23 -8.20 -9.04
N CYS A 364 5.18 -8.02 -8.11
CA CYS A 364 6.36 -7.19 -8.35
C CYS A 364 7.25 -7.78 -9.46
N ARG A 365 7.40 -9.11 -9.50
CA ARG A 365 8.15 -9.82 -10.54
C ARG A 365 7.53 -9.63 -11.93
N GLN A 366 6.20 -9.71 -12.03
CA GLN A 366 5.48 -9.49 -13.27
C GLN A 366 5.69 -8.06 -13.80
N VAL A 367 5.59 -7.05 -12.93
CA VAL A 367 5.92 -5.66 -13.29
C VAL A 367 7.36 -5.54 -13.78
N ALA A 368 8.32 -6.20 -13.11
CA ALA A 368 9.72 -6.19 -13.52
C ALA A 368 9.93 -6.82 -14.93
N MET A 369 9.22 -7.90 -15.25
CA MET A 369 9.27 -8.54 -16.56
C MET A 369 8.69 -7.66 -17.68
N GLU A 370 7.60 -6.96 -17.40
CA GLU A 370 6.98 -6.03 -18.34
C GLU A 370 7.88 -4.81 -18.55
N ALA A 371 8.46 -4.26 -17.48
CA ALA A 371 9.42 -3.17 -17.56
C ALA A 371 10.64 -3.54 -18.40
N ARG A 372 11.17 -4.76 -18.24
CA ARG A 372 12.25 -5.30 -19.08
C ARG A 372 11.87 -5.31 -20.56
N THR A 373 10.63 -5.69 -20.87
CA THR A 373 10.12 -5.75 -22.24
C THR A 373 9.98 -4.34 -22.84
N ALA A 374 9.45 -3.39 -22.07
CA ALA A 374 9.35 -1.99 -22.46
C ALA A 374 10.74 -1.37 -22.71
N LEU A 375 11.70 -1.59 -21.81
CA LEU A 375 13.07 -1.11 -21.97
C LEU A 375 13.76 -1.70 -23.21
N ALA A 376 13.56 -3.00 -23.47
CA ALA A 376 14.10 -3.64 -24.67
C ALA A 376 13.52 -3.06 -25.97
N LYS A 377 12.24 -2.68 -25.96
CA LYS A 377 11.57 -2.04 -27.11
C LYS A 377 12.10 -0.62 -27.34
N VAL A 378 12.33 0.13 -26.26
CA VAL A 378 12.67 1.56 -26.33
C VAL A 378 14.17 1.79 -26.56
N TYR A 379 15.04 1.06 -25.84
CA TYR A 379 16.49 1.23 -25.91
C TYR A 379 17.19 0.17 -26.79
N GLY A 380 16.51 -0.94 -27.09
CA GLY A 380 17.07 -2.10 -27.80
C GLY A 380 17.47 -3.24 -26.87
N THR A 381 17.57 -4.46 -27.41
CA THR A 381 17.80 -5.70 -26.63
C THR A 381 19.21 -5.81 -26.04
N ASN A 382 20.17 -5.02 -26.53
CA ASN A 382 21.57 -5.03 -26.10
C ASN A 382 21.99 -3.69 -25.48
N SER A 383 21.04 -2.86 -25.07
CA SER A 383 21.35 -1.55 -24.47
C SER A 383 21.97 -1.71 -23.08
N THR A 384 22.84 -0.77 -22.73
CA THR A 384 23.47 -0.72 -21.40
C THR A 384 22.45 -0.56 -20.28
N GLU A 385 21.38 0.19 -20.55
CA GLU A 385 20.29 0.49 -19.63
C GLU A 385 19.49 -0.78 -19.31
N LEU A 386 19.18 -1.58 -20.34
CA LEU A 386 18.47 -2.86 -20.16
C LEU A 386 19.34 -3.86 -19.40
N LEU A 387 20.63 -3.96 -19.72
CA LEU A 387 21.55 -4.88 -19.05
C LEU A 387 21.73 -4.50 -17.57
N ALA A 388 21.95 -3.21 -17.27
CA ALA A 388 22.03 -2.71 -15.90
C ALA A 388 20.75 -3.01 -15.11
N PHE A 389 19.58 -2.74 -15.70
CA PHE A 389 18.29 -3.05 -15.09
C PHE A 389 18.13 -4.54 -14.78
N GLN A 390 18.56 -5.42 -15.69
CA GLN A 390 18.51 -6.87 -15.46
C GLN A 390 19.47 -7.32 -14.36
N ASP A 391 20.70 -6.82 -14.37
CA ASP A 391 21.74 -7.17 -13.40
C ASP A 391 21.35 -6.75 -11.97
N GLU A 392 20.72 -5.60 -11.81
CA GLU A 392 20.23 -5.11 -10.52
C GLU A 392 19.00 -5.87 -10.01
N LEU A 393 18.15 -6.41 -10.90
CA LEU A 393 16.99 -7.22 -10.52
C LEU A 393 17.35 -8.66 -10.13
N GLN A 394 18.46 -9.21 -10.62
CA GLN A 394 18.92 -10.57 -10.31
C GLN A 394 18.92 -10.88 -8.80
N PRO A 395 19.57 -10.09 -7.93
CA PRO A 395 19.61 -10.39 -6.50
C PRO A 395 18.27 -10.30 -5.78
N ILE A 396 17.28 -9.61 -6.34
CA ILE A 396 15.96 -9.44 -5.73
C ILE A 396 15.13 -10.71 -5.88
N PHE A 397 15.17 -11.35 -7.05
CA PHE A 397 14.32 -12.50 -7.37
C PHE A 397 15.04 -13.84 -7.42
N ARG A 398 16.38 -13.87 -7.34
CA ARG A 398 17.16 -15.13 -7.32
C ARG A 398 17.79 -15.39 -5.94
N PRO A 399 17.35 -16.45 -5.23
CA PRO A 399 17.86 -16.81 -3.91
C PRO A 399 19.35 -17.15 -3.91
N ASP A 400 19.82 -17.83 -4.96
CA ASP A 400 21.20 -18.34 -5.04
C ASP A 400 22.25 -17.26 -5.36
N SER A 401 21.84 -16.01 -5.57
CA SER A 401 22.81 -14.95 -5.81
C SER A 401 23.53 -14.63 -4.49
N ALA A 402 24.86 -14.59 -4.52
CA ALA A 402 25.69 -14.24 -3.36
C ALA A 402 25.37 -12.85 -2.77
N LYS A 403 24.56 -12.03 -3.45
CA LYS A 403 24.13 -10.69 -3.05
C LYS A 403 22.66 -10.61 -2.61
N SER A 404 21.91 -11.72 -2.59
CA SER A 404 20.50 -11.68 -2.20
C SER A 404 20.34 -11.56 -0.70
N ILE A 405 20.00 -10.36 -0.22
CA ILE A 405 19.58 -10.12 1.18
C ILE A 405 18.10 -10.43 1.41
N TYR A 406 17.35 -10.69 0.34
CA TYR A 406 15.87 -10.69 0.33
C TYR A 406 15.25 -12.07 0.54
N ILE A 407 16.01 -13.14 0.28
CA ILE A 407 15.51 -14.54 0.32
C ILE A 407 16.42 -15.44 1.18
N GLN A 408 17.32 -14.84 1.99
CA GLN A 408 18.00 -15.62 3.03
C GLN A 408 17.01 -15.86 4.17
N GLY A 409 16.28 -16.97 4.06
CA GLY A 409 15.46 -17.59 5.11
C GLY A 409 15.83 -19.07 5.17
N ASN A 410 16.05 -19.54 6.40
CA ASN A 410 16.54 -20.87 6.79
C ASN A 410 15.72 -22.05 6.24
#